data_AF-A0A9P6WX38-F1
#
_entry.id   AF-A0A9P6WX38-F1
#
_cell.length_a   1.000
_cell.length_b   1.000
_cell.length_c   1.000
_cell.angle_alpha   90.00
_cell.angle_beta   90.00
_cell.angle_gamma   90.00
#
_symmetry.space_group_name_H-M   'P 1'
#
loop_
_entity.id
_entity.type
_entity.pdbx_description
1 polymer ?
#
loop_
_entity_poly.entity_id
_entity_poly.type
_entity_poly.pdbx_seq_one_letter_code
_entity_poly.pdbx_strand_id
1 'polypeptide(L)'
;MNRMITTGVNNKGFDRLLSVSFYTQIVSSHLEYGHAISSAPAHQLQKLDACQTQCIRRIFGGGSRSSIKVMLHLVNLPTMKERVQKLQAKFLLRSVDALNDTLLSQYLPYPRTSASRSQWYKLSKTTVWQRCTASHDPE
;
A
#
# COMPACT_ATOMS: atom_id res chain seq x y z
N MET A 1 -21.17 19.10 -27.78
CA MET A 1 -20.64 17.79 -27.35
C MET A 1 -20.37 17.88 -25.84
N ASN A 2 -21.08 17.10 -25.02
CA ASN A 2 -21.04 17.24 -23.56
C ASN A 2 -19.68 16.77 -23.01
N ARG A 3 -18.85 17.71 -22.54
CA ARG A 3 -17.52 17.42 -21.98
C ARG A 3 -17.56 16.39 -20.84
N MET A 4 -18.67 16.33 -20.13
CA MET A 4 -18.94 15.35 -19.08
C MET A 4 -18.95 13.89 -19.57
N ILE A 5 -19.52 13.64 -20.76
CA ILE A 5 -19.57 12.31 -21.35
C ILE A 5 -18.17 11.90 -21.82
N THR A 6 -17.40 12.83 -22.38
CA THR A 6 -15.98 12.57 -22.75
C THR A 6 -15.10 12.31 -21.54
N THR A 7 -15.43 12.86 -20.37
CA THR A 7 -14.74 12.53 -19.11
C THR A 7 -15.24 11.24 -18.45
N GLY A 8 -16.18 10.51 -19.05
CA GLY A 8 -16.69 9.24 -18.50
C GLY A 8 -17.72 9.41 -17.37
N VAL A 9 -18.34 10.58 -17.23
CA VAL A 9 -19.44 10.82 -16.29
C VAL A 9 -20.76 10.43 -16.96
N ASN A 10 -21.50 9.54 -16.33
CA ASN A 10 -22.79 9.02 -16.80
C ASN A 10 -23.91 9.31 -15.78
N ASN A 11 -25.16 9.08 -16.18
CA ASN A 11 -26.34 9.29 -15.32
C ASN A 11 -26.44 8.32 -14.13
N LYS A 12 -25.66 7.25 -14.12
CA LYS A 12 -25.54 6.26 -13.04
C LYS A 12 -24.28 6.48 -12.18
N GLY A 13 -23.46 7.50 -12.46
CA GLY A 13 -22.18 7.75 -11.79
C GLY A 13 -21.00 7.85 -12.76
N PHE A 14 -19.84 7.30 -12.37
CA PHE A 14 -18.64 7.30 -13.20
C PHE A 14 -18.51 6.00 -14.00
N ASP A 15 -17.79 6.04 -15.11
CA ASP A 15 -17.30 4.82 -15.77
C ASP A 15 -16.46 3.96 -14.81
N ARG A 16 -16.41 2.65 -15.07
CA ARG A 16 -15.69 1.69 -14.22
C ARG A 16 -14.22 2.02 -14.09
N LEU A 17 -13.57 2.39 -15.21
CA LEU A 17 -12.14 2.72 -15.21
C LEU A 17 -11.87 3.96 -14.36
N LEU A 18 -12.67 5.01 -14.56
CA LEU A 18 -12.55 6.24 -13.79
C LEU A 18 -12.85 6.03 -12.29
N SER A 19 -13.88 5.24 -11.97
CA SER A 19 -14.22 4.88 -10.59
C SER A 19 -13.08 4.15 -9.88
N VAL A 20 -12.44 3.23 -10.58
CA VAL A 20 -11.27 2.51 -10.08
C VAL A 20 -10.08 3.45 -9.90
N SER A 21 -9.81 4.34 -10.86
CA SER A 21 -8.72 5.33 -10.72
C SER A 21 -8.93 6.24 -9.51
N PHE A 22 -10.16 6.71 -9.26
CA PHE A 22 -10.47 7.46 -8.05
C PHE A 22 -10.27 6.63 -6.79
N TYR A 23 -10.74 5.39 -6.78
CA TYR A 23 -10.51 4.48 -5.67
C TYR A 23 -9.01 4.31 -5.42
N THR A 24 -8.20 4.01 -6.44
CA THR A 24 -6.76 3.79 -6.27
C THR A 24 -6.07 5.05 -5.79
N GLN A 25 -6.40 6.23 -6.31
CA GLN A 25 -5.71 7.46 -5.94
C GLN A 25 -6.05 7.93 -4.53
N ILE A 26 -7.32 7.85 -4.13
CA ILE A 26 -7.78 8.28 -2.80
C ILE A 26 -7.45 7.23 -1.73
N VAL A 27 -7.78 5.96 -1.99
CA VAL A 27 -7.60 4.89 -1.00
C VAL A 27 -6.12 4.52 -0.86
N SER A 28 -5.34 4.49 -1.95
CA SER A 28 -3.91 4.25 -1.81
C SER A 28 -3.23 5.40 -1.08
N SER A 29 -3.48 6.67 -1.42
CA SER A 29 -2.81 7.79 -0.72
C SER A 29 -3.04 7.77 0.80
N HIS A 30 -4.27 7.56 1.27
CA HIS A 30 -4.54 7.48 2.71
C HIS A 30 -3.95 6.24 3.39
N LEU A 31 -3.98 5.08 2.71
CA LEU A 31 -3.48 3.84 3.31
C LEU A 31 -1.95 3.72 3.22
N GLU A 32 -1.32 4.29 2.20
CA GLU A 32 0.10 4.15 1.92
C GLU A 32 0.98 4.75 3.00
N TYR A 33 0.65 5.96 3.47
CA TYR A 33 1.41 6.61 4.55
C TYR A 33 1.23 5.90 5.91
N GLY A 34 0.00 5.53 6.26
CA GLY A 34 -0.29 4.88 7.54
C GLY A 34 0.34 3.49 7.65
N HIS A 35 0.26 2.67 6.60
CA HIS A 35 0.78 1.29 6.61
C HIS A 35 2.28 1.17 6.41
N ALA A 36 2.92 2.14 5.76
CA ALA A 36 4.37 2.15 5.69
C ALA A 36 4.98 2.29 7.08
N ILE A 37 4.33 3.06 7.98
CA ILE A 37 4.91 3.45 9.27
C ILE A 37 4.41 2.59 10.43
N SER A 38 3.15 2.15 10.38
CA SER A 38 2.47 1.45 11.47
C SER A 38 2.41 -0.07 11.27
N SER A 39 2.56 -0.81 12.37
CA SER A 39 2.19 -2.23 12.42
C SER A 39 0.68 -2.35 12.50
N ALA A 40 0.00 -2.45 11.35
CA ALA A 40 -1.42 -2.76 11.37
C ALA A 40 -1.65 -4.20 11.88
N PRO A 41 -2.41 -4.40 12.96
CA PRO A 41 -2.76 -5.73 13.43
C PRO A 41 -3.59 -6.46 12.38
N ALA A 42 -3.46 -7.79 12.31
CA ALA A 42 -4.09 -8.61 11.27
C ALA A 42 -5.62 -8.39 11.16
N HIS A 43 -6.31 -8.11 12.27
CA HIS A 43 -7.75 -7.84 12.27
C HIS A 43 -8.12 -6.54 11.54
N GLN A 44 -7.27 -5.50 11.60
CA GLN A 44 -7.50 -4.25 10.86
C GLN A 44 -7.25 -4.46 9.37
N LEU A 45 -6.21 -5.22 9.03
CA LEU A 45 -5.94 -5.61 7.64
C LEU A 45 -7.11 -6.37 7.04
N GLN A 46 -7.70 -7.31 7.77
CA GLN A 46 -8.89 -8.05 7.31
C GLN A 46 -10.09 -7.14 7.09
N LYS A 47 -10.35 -6.18 7.99
CA LYS A 47 -11.43 -5.20 7.80
C LYS A 47 -11.22 -4.33 6.56
N LEU A 48 -9.97 -3.90 6.33
CA LEU A 48 -9.62 -3.13 5.14
C LEU A 48 -9.74 -3.95 3.86
N ASP A 49 -9.36 -5.23 3.89
CA ASP A 49 -9.48 -6.12 2.74
C ASP A 49 -10.95 -6.43 2.40
N ALA A 50 -11.79 -6.59 3.43
CA ALA A 50 -13.24 -6.70 3.27
C ALA A 50 -13.85 -5.42 2.67
N CYS A 51 -13.42 -4.25 3.14
CA CYS A 51 -13.83 -2.95 2.60
C CYS A 51 -13.43 -2.80 1.13
N GLN A 52 -12.16 -3.08 0.78
CA GLN A 52 -11.67 -3.08 -0.60
C GLN A 52 -12.51 -4.02 -1.47
N THR A 53 -12.76 -5.24 -0.99
CA THR A 53 -13.57 -6.23 -1.70
C THR A 53 -14.97 -5.71 -2.01
N GLN A 54 -15.61 -5.06 -1.04
CA GLN A 54 -16.94 -4.48 -1.19
C GLN A 54 -16.94 -3.30 -2.18
N CYS A 55 -15.97 -2.39 -2.09
CA CYS A 55 -15.84 -1.25 -2.99
C CYS A 55 -15.63 -1.68 -4.44
N ILE A 56 -14.67 -2.59 -4.69
CA ILE A 56 -14.37 -3.07 -6.04
C ILE A 56 -15.58 -3.81 -6.62
N ARG A 57 -16.25 -4.68 -5.85
CA ARG A 57 -17.48 -5.34 -6.32
C ARG A 57 -18.56 -4.33 -6.68
N ARG A 58 -18.76 -3.27 -5.90
CA ARG A 58 -19.73 -2.21 -6.21
C ARG A 58 -19.38 -1.50 -7.52
N ILE A 59 -18.11 -1.18 -7.76
CA ILE A 59 -17.67 -0.54 -9.02
C ILE A 59 -17.98 -1.43 -10.23
N PHE A 60 -17.73 -2.74 -10.11
CA PHE A 60 -18.01 -3.70 -11.19
C PHE A 60 -19.48 -4.12 -11.27
N GLY A 61 -20.34 -3.73 -10.32
CA GLY A 61 -21.72 -4.23 -10.21
C GLY A 61 -21.82 -5.71 -9.82
N GLY A 62 -20.79 -6.25 -9.17
CA GLY A 62 -20.71 -7.65 -8.74
C GLY A 62 -21.42 -7.92 -7.42
N GLY A 63 -22.01 -9.12 -7.31
CA GLY A 63 -22.63 -9.62 -6.07
C GLY A 63 -21.64 -10.29 -5.12
N SER A 64 -22.14 -10.89 -4.03
CA SER A 64 -21.34 -11.60 -3.01
C SER A 64 -20.64 -12.87 -3.52
N ARG A 65 -21.11 -13.44 -4.65
CA ARG A 65 -20.50 -14.61 -5.29
C ARG A 65 -19.47 -14.26 -6.38
N SER A 66 -19.37 -13.00 -6.78
CA SER A 66 -18.44 -12.58 -7.83
C SER A 66 -16.98 -12.74 -7.40
N SER A 67 -16.11 -13.14 -8.34
CA SER A 67 -14.68 -13.33 -8.04
C SER A 67 -13.97 -11.99 -7.88
N ILE A 68 -13.60 -11.65 -6.64
CA ILE A 68 -12.81 -10.45 -6.36
C ILE A 68 -11.41 -10.53 -6.97
N LYS A 69 -10.81 -11.73 -7.03
CA LYS A 69 -9.47 -11.91 -7.60
C LYS A 69 -9.41 -11.50 -9.07
N VAL A 70 -10.43 -11.89 -9.85
CA VAL A 70 -10.53 -11.50 -11.27
C VAL A 70 -10.71 -9.99 -11.40
N MET A 71 -11.59 -9.38 -10.59
CA MET A 71 -11.81 -7.93 -10.63
C MET A 71 -10.54 -7.16 -10.29
N LEU A 72 -9.82 -7.56 -9.23
CA LEU A 72 -8.54 -6.97 -8.86
C LEU A 72 -7.49 -7.10 -9.96
N HIS A 73 -7.44 -8.26 -10.64
CA HIS A 73 -6.53 -8.46 -11.76
C HIS A 73 -6.84 -7.56 -12.96
N LEU A 74 -8.12 -7.43 -13.33
CA LEU A 74 -8.56 -6.55 -14.42
C LEU A 74 -8.16 -5.08 -14.20
N VAL A 75 -7.98 -4.66 -12.95
CA VAL A 75 -7.60 -3.28 -12.58
C VAL A 75 -6.17 -3.15 -12.07
N ASN A 76 -5.37 -4.21 -12.18
CA ASN A 76 -4.00 -4.25 -11.66
C ASN A 76 -3.87 -3.79 -10.20
N LEU A 77 -4.86 -4.12 -9.37
CA LEU A 77 -4.91 -3.69 -7.97
C LEU A 77 -4.46 -4.83 -7.04
N PRO A 78 -3.42 -4.64 -6.21
CA PRO A 78 -3.02 -5.65 -5.23
C PRO A 78 -4.05 -5.80 -4.11
N THR A 79 -3.99 -6.94 -3.44
CA THR A 79 -4.68 -7.16 -2.16
C THR A 79 -4.16 -6.22 -1.08
N MET A 80 -4.90 -6.04 0.02
CA MET A 80 -4.42 -5.20 1.13
C MET A 80 -3.11 -5.73 1.71
N LYS A 81 -2.96 -7.05 1.84
CA LYS A 81 -1.73 -7.69 2.34
C LYS A 81 -0.52 -7.37 1.47
N GLU A 82 -0.64 -7.57 0.15
CA GLU A 82 0.43 -7.29 -0.80
C GLU A 82 0.79 -5.81 -0.83
N ARG A 83 -0.20 -4.92 -0.74
CA ARG A 83 0.03 -3.47 -0.70
C ARG A 83 0.90 -3.08 0.49
N VAL A 84 0.61 -3.63 1.67
CA VAL A 84 1.39 -3.36 2.90
C VAL A 84 2.82 -3.87 2.77
N GLN A 85 3.00 -5.08 2.25
CA GLN A 85 4.34 -5.63 2.03
C GLN A 85 5.13 -4.78 1.04
N LYS A 86 4.51 -4.34 -0.07
CA LYS A 86 5.13 -3.46 -1.06
C LYS A 86 5.51 -2.11 -0.45
N LEU A 87 4.67 -1.54 0.41
CA LEU A 87 4.94 -0.27 1.08
C LEU A 87 6.06 -0.36 2.09
N GLN A 88 6.05 -1.43 2.90
CA GLN A 88 7.13 -1.71 3.84
C GLN A 88 8.45 -1.88 3.09
N ALA A 89 8.47 -2.63 1.98
CA ALA A 89 9.67 -2.79 1.14
C ALA A 89 10.14 -1.46 0.54
N LYS A 90 9.23 -0.63 0.00
CA LYS A 90 9.57 0.70 -0.54
C LYS A 90 10.15 1.62 0.53
N PHE A 91 9.53 1.65 1.71
CA PHE A 91 10.03 2.48 2.81
C PHE A 91 11.41 2.00 3.25
N LEU A 92 11.57 0.69 3.41
CA LEU A 92 12.85 0.08 3.73
C LEU A 92 13.90 0.52 2.72
N LEU A 93 13.69 0.34 1.42
CA LEU A 93 14.64 0.81 0.39
C LEU A 93 14.99 2.30 0.54
N ARG A 94 13.99 3.17 0.72
CA ARG A 94 14.22 4.60 0.97
C ARG A 94 15.06 4.88 2.21
N SER A 95 15.04 4.01 3.21
CA SER A 95 15.83 4.15 4.43
C SER A 95 17.30 3.72 4.27
N VAL A 96 17.63 2.95 3.23
CA VAL A 96 19.02 2.67 2.81
C VAL A 96 19.55 3.81 1.95
N ASP A 97 18.76 4.26 0.98
CA ASP A 97 19.17 5.33 0.04
C ASP A 97 19.05 6.74 0.66
N ALA A 98 18.57 6.85 1.90
CA ALA A 98 18.41 8.14 2.57
C ALA A 98 19.78 8.77 2.84
N LEU A 99 19.97 9.99 2.35
CA LEU A 99 21.13 10.81 2.71
C LEU A 99 21.24 10.94 4.23
N ASN A 100 22.48 10.94 4.72
CA ASN A 100 22.81 10.98 6.15
C ASN A 100 22.23 12.22 6.86
N ASP A 101 21.88 13.27 6.13
CA ASP A 101 21.34 14.53 6.67
C ASP A 101 19.81 14.58 6.76
N THR A 102 19.11 13.50 6.39
CA THR A 102 17.66 13.47 6.47
C THR A 102 17.18 13.27 7.91
N LEU A 103 15.99 13.78 8.25
CA LEU A 103 15.37 13.46 9.54
C LEU A 103 15.18 11.93 9.69
N LEU A 104 14.95 11.21 8.58
CA LEU A 104 14.83 9.76 8.60
C LEU A 104 16.13 9.08 9.07
N SER A 105 17.31 9.47 8.55
CA SER A 105 18.61 8.88 8.95
C SER A 105 18.92 9.12 10.43
N GLN A 106 18.60 10.30 10.95
CA GLN A 106 18.79 10.65 12.37
C GLN A 106 17.88 9.84 13.30
N TYR A 107 16.66 9.54 12.86
CA TYR A 107 15.68 8.80 13.68
C TYR A 107 15.74 7.28 13.50
N LEU A 108 16.38 6.75 12.45
CA LEU A 108 16.52 5.31 12.18
C LEU A 108 17.14 4.47 13.31
N PRO A 109 18.07 4.96 14.16
CA PRO A 109 18.63 4.17 15.26
C PRO A 109 17.58 3.74 16.29
N TYR A 110 16.62 4.59 16.61
CA TYR A 110 15.60 4.35 17.64
C TYR A 110 14.65 3.16 17.35
N PRO A 111 14.04 3.04 16.16
CA PRO A 111 13.19 1.91 15.83
C PRO A 111 13.99 0.62 15.55
N ARG A 112 15.30 0.70 15.30
CA ARG A 112 16.18 -0.47 15.11
C ARG A 112 16.67 -1.10 16.40
N THR A 113 16.38 -0.51 17.56
CA THR A 113 16.75 -1.10 18.86
C THR A 113 15.81 -2.25 19.21
N SER A 114 16.36 -3.35 19.72
CA SER A 114 15.60 -4.53 20.17
C SER A 114 14.56 -4.20 21.25
N ALA A 115 14.85 -3.19 22.08
CA ALA A 115 13.94 -2.69 23.10
C ALA A 115 12.65 -2.05 22.55
N SER A 116 12.67 -1.55 21.31
CA SER A 116 11.53 -0.82 20.73
C SER A 116 10.32 -1.73 20.41
N ARG A 117 10.53 -3.05 20.31
CA ARG A 117 9.55 -4.04 19.81
C ARG A 117 8.86 -3.61 18.50
N SER A 118 9.46 -2.67 17.78
CA SER A 118 8.83 -2.04 16.64
C SER A 118 8.77 -2.99 15.46
N GLN A 119 7.82 -2.75 14.54
CA GLN A 119 7.77 -3.49 13.29
C GLN A 119 9.04 -3.28 12.46
N TRP A 120 9.67 -2.11 12.60
CA TRP A 120 10.95 -1.80 11.97
C TRP A 120 12.07 -2.70 12.44
N TYR A 121 12.15 -2.97 13.74
CA TYR A 121 13.13 -3.92 14.27
C TYR A 121 12.93 -5.30 13.62
N LYS A 122 11.69 -5.79 13.57
CA LYS A 122 11.38 -7.08 12.93
C LYS A 122 11.75 -7.10 11.45
N LEU A 123 11.36 -6.06 10.72
CA LEU A 123 11.67 -5.90 9.30
C LEU A 123 13.18 -5.83 9.05
N SER A 124 13.93 -5.12 9.91
CA SER A 124 15.39 -5.00 9.80
C SER A 124 16.15 -6.31 10.07
N LYS A 125 15.53 -7.27 10.76
CA LYS A 125 16.10 -8.59 11.01
C LYS A 125 15.79 -9.59 9.90
N THR A 126 15.00 -9.21 8.90
CA THR A 126 14.71 -10.08 7.75
C THR A 126 15.99 -10.27 6.93
N THR A 127 16.26 -11.49 6.49
CA THR A 127 17.46 -11.84 5.69
C THR A 127 17.62 -11.00 4.44
N VAL A 128 16.50 -10.66 3.79
CA VAL A 128 16.46 -9.77 2.61
C VAL A 128 17.01 -8.39 2.95
N TRP A 129 16.64 -7.83 4.10
CA TRP A 129 17.07 -6.49 4.50
C TRP A 129 18.56 -6.45 4.84
N GLN A 130 19.05 -7.44 5.58
CA GLN A 130 20.46 -7.54 5.94
C GLN A 130 21.37 -7.61 4.71
N ARG A 131 20.91 -8.26 3.63
CA ARG A 131 21.63 -8.28 2.35
C ARG A 131 21.67 -6.89 1.70
N CYS A 132 20.56 -6.15 1.71
CA CYS A 132 20.50 -4.81 1.13
C CYS A 132 21.38 -3.79 1.87
N THR A 133 21.52 -3.91 3.19
CA THR A 133 22.41 -3.03 3.95
C THR A 133 23.88 -3.40 3.78
N ALA A 134 24.21 -4.70 3.70
CA ALA A 134 25.59 -5.16 3.54
C ALA A 134 26.20 -4.80 2.17
N SER A 135 25.37 -4.58 1.15
CA SER A 135 25.83 -4.11 -0.17
C SER A 135 26.10 -2.60 -0.23
N HIS A 136 25.79 -1.85 0.82
CA HIS A 136 25.86 -0.38 0.83
C HIS A 136 26.92 0.16 1.82
N ASP A 137 27.70 -0.72 2.46
CA ASP A 137 28.91 -0.32 3.18
C ASP A 137 29.99 0.01 2.15
N PRO A 138 30.46 1.27 2.04
CA PRO A 138 31.66 1.57 1.27
C PRO A 138 32.87 1.06 2.05
N GLU A 139 33.77 0.34 1.37
CA GLU A 139 35.18 0.27 1.79
C GLU A 139 35.80 1.67 1.82
#